data_AF-I1PW05-F1
#
_entry.id   AF-I1PW05-F1
#
_cell.length_a   1.000
_cell.length_b   1.000
_cell.length_c   1.000
_cell.angle_alpha   90.00
_cell.angle_beta   90.00
_cell.angle_gamma   90.00
#
_symmetry.space_group_name_H-M   'P 1'
#
loop_
_entity.id
_entity.type
_entity.pdbx_description
1 polymer ?
#
loop_
_entity_poly.entity_id
_entity_poly.type
_entity_poly.pdbx_seq_one_letter_code
_entity_poly.pdbx_strand_id
1 'polypeptide(L)'
;MSSENGENGHGAADEVVEPYQQTPRPGPKLNERILSSLSRRSVAAHPWHDLEIGPDAPAVFNVVVEITKGSKVKYELDKKTGLIKVDRILYSSVVYPHNYGFIPRTLCEDNDPMDVLVLMQEPVLPGSFLRARAIGLMPMIDQGEKDDKIIAVCADDPEYRHFNNLSELSPHRLQEIRRFFEDYKKNENKEVAVNDFLPAPTAREAIQYSMDLYAQYILQSLKR
;
A
#
# COMPACT_ATOMS: atom_id res chain seq x y z
N MET A 1 -80.04 1.86 2.74
CA MET A 1 -79.29 3.13 2.93
C MET A 1 -78.63 3.05 4.29
N SER A 2 -77.34 3.43 4.36
CA SER A 2 -76.41 3.36 5.53
C SER A 2 -75.81 1.96 5.77
N SER A 3 -74.51 1.68 6.00
CA SER A 3 -73.23 2.43 6.04
C SER A 3 -72.06 1.40 6.14
N GLU A 4 -70.87 1.72 5.59
CA GLU A 4 -69.46 1.42 6.03
C GLU A 4 -68.98 -0.04 6.28
N ASN A 5 -67.70 -0.49 6.18
CA ASN A 5 -66.36 0.00 5.78
C ASN A 5 -65.37 -1.20 5.77
N GLY A 6 -64.24 -1.08 5.04
CA GLY A 6 -62.94 -1.79 5.27
C GLY A 6 -62.79 -3.21 4.67
N GLU A 7 -61.68 -3.65 4.07
CA GLU A 7 -60.29 -3.18 3.99
C GLU A 7 -59.63 -3.73 2.70
N ASN A 8 -58.84 -2.91 2.00
CA ASN A 8 -57.94 -3.33 0.91
C ASN A 8 -56.55 -3.60 1.49
N GLY A 9 -56.12 -4.87 1.47
CA GLY A 9 -54.75 -5.26 1.83
C GLY A 9 -53.72 -4.72 0.84
N HIS A 10 -52.89 -3.79 1.31
CA HIS A 10 -51.66 -3.36 0.65
C HIS A 10 -50.56 -4.39 0.90
N GLY A 11 -50.20 -5.15 -0.14
CA GLY A 11 -48.91 -5.85 -0.21
C GLY A 11 -47.87 -4.89 -0.75
N ALA A 12 -47.04 -4.32 0.13
CA ALA A 12 -45.86 -3.56 -0.26
C ALA A 12 -44.87 -4.50 -0.95
N ALA A 13 -44.52 -4.20 -2.19
CA ALA A 13 -43.38 -4.82 -2.85
C ALA A 13 -42.11 -4.17 -2.28
N ASP A 14 -41.28 -4.98 -1.62
CA ASP A 14 -39.94 -4.60 -1.20
C ASP A 14 -39.09 -4.30 -2.45
N GLU A 15 -38.85 -3.02 -2.71
CA GLU A 15 -37.81 -2.58 -3.66
C GLU A 15 -36.44 -2.93 -3.07
N VAL A 16 -35.83 -3.97 -3.63
CA VAL A 16 -34.43 -4.33 -3.39
C VAL A 16 -33.56 -3.21 -3.95
N VAL A 17 -33.02 -2.38 -3.07
CA VAL A 17 -32.05 -1.34 -3.43
C VAL A 17 -30.70 -2.00 -3.66
N GLU A 18 -30.36 -2.20 -4.94
CA GLU A 18 -29.01 -2.59 -5.39
C GLU A 18 -27.96 -1.59 -4.86
N PRO A 19 -26.85 -2.05 -4.25
CA PRO A 19 -25.81 -1.15 -3.78
C PRO A 19 -25.09 -0.52 -4.98
N TYR A 20 -25.06 0.82 -5.02
CA TYR A 20 -24.29 1.61 -5.98
C TYR A 20 -22.83 1.15 -6.01
N GLN A 21 -22.46 0.38 -7.03
CA GLN A 21 -21.07 0.16 -7.42
C GLN A 21 -20.55 1.46 -8.04
N GLN A 22 -20.02 2.36 -7.20
CA GLN A 22 -19.22 3.48 -7.68
C GLN A 22 -17.91 2.92 -8.22
N THR A 23 -17.81 2.83 -9.54
CA THR A 23 -16.52 2.63 -10.21
C THR A 23 -15.64 3.85 -9.88
N PRO A 24 -14.41 3.68 -9.35
CA PRO A 24 -13.53 4.80 -9.07
C PRO A 24 -13.27 5.55 -10.37
N ARG A 25 -13.59 6.85 -10.41
CA ARG A 25 -13.21 7.70 -11.55
C ARG A 25 -11.69 7.80 -11.58
N PRO A 26 -11.03 7.59 -12.73
CA PRO A 26 -9.58 7.67 -12.81
C PRO A 26 -9.09 9.05 -12.37
N GLY A 27 -8.06 9.07 -11.53
CA GLY A 27 -7.44 10.29 -11.05
C GLY A 27 -6.83 11.13 -12.18
N PRO A 28 -6.53 12.41 -11.90
CA PRO A 28 -5.88 13.28 -12.87
C PRO A 28 -4.46 12.78 -13.16
N LYS A 29 -4.06 12.75 -14.44
CA LYS A 29 -2.71 12.34 -14.84
C LYS A 29 -1.70 13.47 -14.58
N LEU A 30 -0.68 13.21 -13.76
CA LEU A 30 0.46 14.12 -13.59
C LEU A 30 1.29 14.16 -14.88
N ASN A 31 1.58 15.36 -15.38
CA ASN A 31 2.46 15.56 -16.54
C ASN A 31 3.82 16.15 -16.11
N GLU A 32 4.79 16.11 -17.02
CA GLU A 32 6.16 16.56 -16.77
C GLU A 32 6.23 18.03 -16.31
N ARG A 33 5.37 18.89 -16.87
CA ARG A 33 5.29 20.30 -16.47
C ARG A 33 4.89 20.46 -15.01
N ILE A 34 3.88 19.73 -14.55
CA ILE A 34 3.42 19.75 -13.16
C ILE A 34 4.51 19.20 -12.23
N LEU A 35 5.11 18.07 -12.57
CA LEU A 35 6.21 17.47 -11.79
C LEU A 35 7.42 18.40 -11.69
N SER A 36 7.81 19.07 -12.79
CA SER A 36 8.93 20.01 -12.81
C SER A 36 8.69 21.25 -11.95
N SER A 37 7.43 21.66 -11.76
CA SER A 37 7.10 22.81 -10.90
C SER A 37 7.18 22.51 -9.39
N LEU A 38 7.10 21.24 -9.02
CA LEU A 38 7.30 20.77 -7.63
C LEU A 38 8.78 20.72 -7.26
N SER A 39 9.63 20.39 -8.23
CA SER A 39 11.08 20.40 -8.06
C SER A 39 11.61 21.84 -8.16
N ARG A 40 11.61 22.57 -7.04
CA ARG A 40 12.54 23.69 -6.86
C ARG A 40 13.94 23.08 -6.83
N ARG A 41 14.54 22.85 -8.02
CA ARG A 41 15.82 22.13 -8.27
C ARG A 41 16.78 22.15 -7.07
N SER A 42 16.53 21.26 -6.13
CA SER A 42 17.49 20.74 -5.19
C SER A 42 18.27 19.70 -5.98
N VAL A 43 19.60 19.69 -5.87
CA VAL A 43 20.43 18.66 -6.53
C VAL A 43 20.11 17.26 -5.97
N ALA A 44 19.55 17.18 -4.76
CA ALA A 44 19.12 15.94 -4.12
C ALA A 44 17.59 15.76 -4.24
N ALA A 45 17.18 14.59 -4.74
CA ALA A 45 15.79 14.20 -4.88
C ALA A 45 15.16 13.77 -3.54
N HIS A 46 13.96 14.25 -3.25
CA HIS A 46 13.12 13.73 -2.17
C HIS A 46 12.59 12.33 -2.55
N PRO A 47 12.86 11.27 -1.76
CA PRO A 47 12.55 9.88 -2.15
C PRO A 47 11.08 9.62 -2.45
N TRP A 48 10.16 10.33 -1.80
CA TRP A 48 8.72 10.17 -2.05
C TRP A 48 8.20 10.97 -3.25
N HIS A 49 8.69 12.19 -3.45
CA HIS A 49 8.07 13.14 -4.40
C HIS A 49 8.81 13.19 -5.74
N ASP A 50 10.14 13.15 -5.69
CA ASP A 50 10.98 13.38 -6.86
C ASP A 50 11.35 12.08 -7.57
N LEU A 51 11.50 10.97 -6.83
CA LEU A 51 11.71 9.66 -7.44
C LEU A 51 10.47 9.25 -8.25
N GLU A 52 10.68 8.89 -9.52
CA GLU A 52 9.61 8.39 -10.36
C GLU A 52 9.16 7.00 -9.90
N ILE A 53 7.86 6.71 -10.03
CA ILE A 53 7.31 5.39 -9.73
C ILE A 53 7.83 4.30 -10.70
N GLY A 54 8.28 4.68 -11.90
CA GLY A 54 8.79 3.79 -12.93
C GLY A 54 7.83 3.64 -14.12
N PRO A 55 8.35 3.34 -15.33
CA PRO A 55 7.57 3.36 -16.58
C PRO A 55 6.55 2.22 -16.69
N ASP A 56 6.76 1.12 -15.96
CA ASP A 56 5.94 -0.09 -16.01
C ASP A 56 4.92 -0.17 -14.86
N ALA A 57 4.75 0.92 -14.11
CA ALA A 57 3.78 0.99 -13.01
C ALA A 57 2.34 0.91 -13.58
N PRO A 58 1.40 0.26 -12.88
CA PRO A 58 1.50 -0.29 -11.52
C PRO A 58 2.05 -1.72 -11.42
N ALA A 59 2.40 -2.36 -12.53
CA ALA A 59 2.82 -3.77 -12.52
C ALA A 59 4.26 -3.96 -12.00
N VAL A 60 5.18 -3.11 -12.44
CA VAL A 60 6.55 -3.03 -11.95
C VAL A 60 6.86 -1.59 -11.58
N PHE A 61 7.37 -1.36 -10.37
CA PHE A 61 7.54 -0.03 -9.81
C PHE A 61 8.83 0.07 -9.00
N ASN A 62 9.31 1.29 -8.82
CA ASN A 62 10.38 1.59 -7.90
C ASN A 62 9.87 1.48 -6.46
N VAL A 63 10.73 1.02 -5.55
CA VAL A 63 10.48 0.92 -4.12
C VAL A 63 11.65 1.57 -3.41
N VAL A 64 11.37 2.49 -2.48
CA VAL A 64 12.38 3.02 -1.56
C VAL A 64 12.38 2.14 -0.33
N VAL A 65 13.49 1.46 -0.05
CA VAL A 65 13.63 0.57 1.10
C VAL A 65 13.85 1.41 2.36
N GLU A 66 13.05 1.16 3.39
CA GLU A 66 13.18 1.79 4.71
C GLU A 66 13.82 0.83 5.71
N ILE A 67 13.42 -0.45 5.69
CA ILE A 67 13.81 -1.43 6.69
C ILE A 67 14.42 -2.65 6.01
N THR A 68 15.65 -2.94 6.38
CA THR A 68 16.40 -4.10 5.90
C THR A 68 15.80 -5.39 6.46
N LYS A 69 15.74 -6.44 5.62
CA LYS A 69 15.48 -7.82 6.05
C LYS A 69 16.35 -8.19 7.27
N GLY A 70 15.71 -8.69 8.33
CA GLY A 70 16.36 -9.07 9.59
C GLY A 70 16.57 -7.92 10.58
N SER A 71 16.14 -6.69 10.25
CA SER A 71 16.23 -5.56 11.19
C SER A 71 15.15 -5.62 12.27
N LYS A 72 15.54 -5.25 13.50
CA LYS A 72 14.64 -4.93 14.62
C LYS A 72 14.34 -3.43 14.73
N VAL A 73 15.08 -2.60 14.01
CA VAL A 73 14.86 -1.15 13.96
C VAL A 73 13.76 -0.87 12.94
N LYS A 74 12.64 -0.31 13.41
CA LYS A 74 11.62 0.26 12.54
C LYS A 74 12.08 1.66 12.13
N TYR A 75 12.64 1.73 10.94
CA TYR A 75 12.86 2.98 10.24
C TYR A 75 11.58 3.43 9.53
N GLU A 76 11.51 4.70 9.18
CA GLU A 76 10.48 5.27 8.31
C GLU A 76 11.01 6.52 7.61
N LEU A 77 10.35 6.91 6.53
CA LEU A 77 10.53 8.18 5.87
C LEU A 77 10.05 9.32 6.76
N ASP A 78 10.92 10.29 7.04
CA ASP A 78 10.48 11.61 7.47
C ASP A 78 9.95 12.40 6.26
N LYS A 79 8.63 12.42 6.06
CA LYS A 79 7.96 13.05 4.90
C LYS A 79 8.33 14.52 4.65
N LYS A 80 8.81 15.23 5.68
CA LYS A 80 9.19 16.63 5.57
C LYS A 80 10.59 16.81 4.98
N THR A 81 11.55 16.00 5.40
CA THR A 81 12.97 16.14 5.01
C THR A 81 13.39 15.17 3.92
N GLY A 82 12.64 14.08 3.72
CA GLY A 82 13.00 12.99 2.81
C GLY A 82 14.07 12.06 3.36
N LEU A 83 14.45 12.21 4.63
CA LEU A 83 15.47 11.39 5.28
C LEU A 83 14.84 10.17 5.96
N ILE A 84 15.65 9.13 6.18
CA ILE A 84 15.26 7.98 6.98
C ILE A 84 15.45 8.32 8.46
N LYS A 85 14.38 8.18 9.25
CA LYS A 85 14.38 8.33 10.71
C LYS A 85 14.14 6.98 11.38
N VAL A 86 14.66 6.83 12.60
CA VAL A 86 14.23 5.73 13.48
C VAL A 86 12.88 6.12 14.07
N ASP A 87 11.83 5.38 13.74
CA ASP A 87 10.54 5.51 14.42
C ASP A 87 10.65 4.88 15.81
N ARG A 88 11.05 3.60 15.86
CA ARG A 88 11.24 2.86 17.10
C ARG A 88 12.07 1.60 16.92
N ILE A 89 12.47 1.01 18.04
CA ILE A 89 12.92 -0.38 18.10
C ILE A 89 11.69 -1.24 18.35
N LEU A 90 11.52 -2.36 17.63
CA LEU A 90 10.39 -3.26 17.86
C LEU A 90 10.38 -3.77 19.30
N TYR A 91 9.22 -3.78 19.95
CA TYR A 91 9.06 -4.11 21.37
C TYR A 91 9.11 -5.63 21.60
N SER A 92 8.77 -6.40 20.58
CA SER A 92 8.85 -7.87 20.58
C SER A 92 10.22 -8.33 20.07
N SER A 93 10.63 -9.56 20.40
CA SER A 93 11.85 -10.18 19.86
C SER A 93 11.62 -10.73 18.44
N VAL A 94 11.16 -9.87 17.54
CA VAL A 94 10.91 -10.17 16.12
C VAL A 94 11.74 -9.24 15.25
N VAL A 95 11.94 -9.63 13.99
CA VAL A 95 12.65 -8.86 12.98
C VAL A 95 11.85 -8.88 11.68
N TYR A 96 11.99 -7.85 10.84
CA TYR A 96 11.32 -7.81 9.54
C TYR A 96 11.76 -9.01 8.68
N PRO A 97 10.84 -9.88 8.20
CA PRO A 97 11.20 -11.11 7.49
C PRO A 97 11.76 -10.85 6.08
N HIS A 98 11.47 -9.68 5.51
CA HIS A 98 11.88 -9.25 4.18
C HIS A 98 12.22 -7.75 4.18
N ASN A 99 12.81 -7.27 3.08
CA ASN A 99 13.03 -5.83 2.92
C ASN A 99 11.66 -5.14 2.84
N TYR A 100 11.56 -3.98 3.49
CA TYR A 100 10.31 -3.25 3.61
C TYR A 100 10.53 -1.78 3.27
N GLY A 101 9.54 -1.15 2.68
CA GLY A 101 9.55 0.28 2.43
C GLY A 101 8.28 0.70 1.71
N PHE A 102 8.39 1.72 0.86
CA PHE A 102 7.22 2.34 0.25
C PHE A 102 7.40 2.59 -1.26
N ILE A 103 6.28 2.78 -1.95
CA ILE A 103 6.23 3.12 -3.38
C ILE A 103 6.22 4.65 -3.53
N PRO A 104 7.19 5.28 -4.21
CA PRO A 104 7.22 6.72 -4.40
C PRO A 104 6.03 7.18 -5.26
N ARG A 105 5.61 8.43 -5.07
CA ARG A 105 4.45 9.05 -5.75
C ARG A 105 3.14 8.27 -5.61
N THR A 106 2.92 7.69 -4.43
CA THR A 106 1.66 7.10 -4.00
C THR A 106 1.19 7.72 -2.69
N LEU A 107 -0.09 7.58 -2.38
CA LEU A 107 -0.72 8.08 -1.15
C LEU A 107 -1.88 7.16 -0.75
N CYS A 108 -1.98 6.85 0.53
CA CYS A 108 -3.04 6.07 1.15
C CYS A 108 -3.91 6.94 2.08
N GLU A 109 -4.98 6.36 2.63
CA GLU A 109 -5.95 7.07 3.48
C GLU A 109 -5.36 7.54 4.82
N ASP A 110 -4.31 6.87 5.29
CA ASP A 110 -3.49 7.24 6.46
C ASP A 110 -2.54 8.43 6.20
N ASN A 111 -2.52 8.96 4.98
CA ASN A 111 -1.63 10.00 4.49
C ASN A 111 -0.15 9.59 4.35
N ASP A 112 0.13 8.29 4.30
CA ASP A 112 1.45 7.74 3.98
C ASP A 112 1.49 7.18 2.55
N PRO A 113 2.68 6.98 1.96
CA PRO A 113 2.79 6.28 0.69
C PRO A 113 2.45 4.79 0.86
N MET A 114 2.07 4.12 -0.23
CA MET A 114 1.74 2.70 -0.23
C MET A 114 2.93 1.85 0.21
N ASP A 115 2.71 1.06 1.25
CA ASP A 115 3.70 0.16 1.83
C ASP A 115 3.93 -1.10 0.96
N VAL A 116 5.16 -1.61 0.99
CA VAL A 116 5.55 -2.81 0.26
C VAL A 116 6.58 -3.65 1.00
N LEU A 117 6.32 -4.96 1.01
CA LEU A 117 7.23 -6.00 1.46
C LEU A 117 7.87 -6.67 0.24
N VAL A 118 9.19 -6.59 0.11
CA VAL A 118 9.95 -7.05 -1.06
C VAL A 118 10.75 -8.32 -0.74
N LEU A 119 10.33 -9.42 -1.36
CA LEU A 119 11.02 -10.70 -1.31
C LEU A 119 12.20 -10.72 -2.31
N MET A 120 13.36 -11.08 -1.80
CA MET A 120 14.61 -11.23 -2.55
C MET A 120 15.65 -12.01 -1.71
N GLN A 121 16.78 -12.37 -2.32
CA GLN A 121 17.87 -13.10 -1.67
C GLN A 121 18.54 -12.23 -0.58
N GLU A 122 18.94 -11.01 -0.95
CA GLU A 122 19.84 -10.18 -0.17
C GLU A 122 19.13 -9.07 0.64
N PRO A 123 19.68 -8.69 1.81
CA PRO A 123 19.26 -7.49 2.54
C PRO A 123 19.61 -6.21 1.74
N VAL A 124 18.74 -5.20 1.82
CA VAL A 124 18.95 -3.89 1.18
C VAL A 124 19.03 -2.78 2.23
N LEU A 125 19.93 -1.82 2.01
CA LEU A 125 20.17 -0.70 2.93
C LEU A 125 19.03 0.33 2.90
N PRO A 126 18.63 0.90 4.06
CA PRO A 126 17.65 1.97 4.12
C PRO A 126 18.03 3.17 3.24
N GLY A 127 17.05 3.77 2.57
CA GLY A 127 17.22 4.88 1.63
C GLY A 127 17.66 4.46 0.23
N SER A 128 17.98 3.18 0.00
CA SER A 128 18.21 2.65 -1.36
C SER A 128 16.88 2.42 -2.06
N PHE A 129 16.87 2.46 -3.39
CA PHE A 129 15.70 2.05 -4.17
C PHE A 129 16.01 0.87 -5.10
N LEU A 130 14.97 0.11 -5.43
CA LEU A 130 15.03 -1.05 -6.34
C LEU A 130 13.75 -1.14 -7.17
N ARG A 131 13.75 -1.94 -8.23
CA ARG A 131 12.54 -2.27 -8.99
C ARG A 131 11.87 -3.51 -8.41
N ALA A 132 10.56 -3.46 -8.23
CA ALA A 132 9.77 -4.56 -7.69
C ALA A 132 8.55 -4.85 -8.55
N ARG A 133 8.13 -6.12 -8.60
CA ARG A 133 6.88 -6.57 -9.21
C ARG A 133 5.89 -6.97 -8.12
N ALA A 134 4.68 -6.41 -8.15
CA ALA A 134 3.60 -6.85 -7.27
C ALA A 134 3.15 -8.27 -7.62
N ILE A 135 3.09 -9.13 -6.62
CA ILE A 135 2.62 -10.53 -6.73
C ILE A 135 1.39 -10.81 -5.85
N GLY A 136 1.03 -9.89 -4.96
CA GLY A 136 -0.19 -9.93 -4.17
C GLY A 136 -0.35 -8.75 -3.23
N LEU A 137 -1.48 -8.73 -2.52
CA LEU A 137 -1.84 -7.71 -1.54
C LEU A 137 -2.12 -8.40 -0.20
N MET A 138 -1.67 -7.78 0.88
CA MET A 138 -1.94 -8.20 2.25
C MET A 138 -2.87 -7.17 2.89
N PRO A 139 -4.19 -7.43 2.94
CA PRO A 139 -5.11 -6.54 3.62
C PRO A 139 -4.88 -6.65 5.13
N MET A 140 -4.74 -5.51 5.78
CA MET A 140 -4.43 -5.41 7.20
C MET A 140 -5.30 -4.34 7.86
N ILE A 141 -5.70 -4.61 9.10
CA ILE A 141 -6.40 -3.66 9.96
C ILE A 141 -5.50 -3.40 11.17
N ASP A 142 -4.96 -2.19 11.28
CA ASP A 142 -4.12 -1.74 12.38
C ASP A 142 -4.94 -0.81 13.28
N GLN A 143 -5.27 -1.25 14.49
CA GLN A 143 -6.08 -0.45 15.43
C GLN A 143 -7.43 0.04 14.87
N GLY A 144 -8.02 -0.70 13.93
CA GLY A 144 -9.29 -0.37 13.28
C GLY A 144 -9.15 0.43 11.99
N GLU A 145 -7.94 0.86 11.64
CA GLU A 145 -7.65 1.57 10.38
C GLU A 145 -7.14 0.59 9.33
N LYS A 146 -7.52 0.83 8.07
CA LYS A 146 -7.10 0.00 6.94
C LYS A 146 -5.67 0.37 6.55
N ASP A 147 -4.78 -0.62 6.54
CA ASP A 147 -3.34 -0.46 6.26
C ASP A 147 -2.85 -1.58 5.33
N ASP A 148 -3.44 -1.64 4.12
CA ASP A 148 -3.10 -2.66 3.14
C ASP A 148 -1.64 -2.54 2.69
N LYS A 149 -0.95 -3.68 2.54
CA LYS A 149 0.46 -3.71 2.13
C LYS A 149 0.66 -4.55 0.88
N ILE A 150 1.51 -4.07 -0.04
CA ILE A 150 1.86 -4.82 -1.24
C ILE A 150 2.88 -5.91 -0.89
N ILE A 151 2.69 -7.12 -1.42
CA ILE A 151 3.72 -8.17 -1.44
C ILE A 151 4.33 -8.19 -2.84
N ALA A 152 5.64 -7.99 -2.91
CA ALA A 152 6.37 -7.87 -4.17
C ALA A 152 7.65 -8.73 -4.18
N VAL A 153 8.20 -8.92 -5.37
CA VAL A 153 9.53 -9.50 -5.57
C VAL A 153 10.45 -8.48 -6.25
N CYS A 154 11.75 -8.52 -5.94
CA CYS A 154 12.72 -7.71 -6.68
C CYS A 154 12.76 -8.14 -8.16
N ALA A 155 12.54 -7.21 -9.08
CA ALA A 155 12.49 -7.48 -10.52
C ALA A 155 13.87 -7.80 -11.12
N ASP A 156 14.94 -7.47 -10.40
CA ASP A 156 16.34 -7.62 -10.80
C ASP A 156 17.05 -8.77 -10.08
N ASP A 157 16.38 -9.44 -9.13
CA ASP A 157 16.93 -10.61 -8.44
C ASP A 157 16.76 -11.87 -9.32
N PRO A 158 17.84 -12.58 -9.70
CA PRO A 158 17.76 -13.74 -10.58
C PRO A 158 16.90 -14.89 -10.02
N GLU A 159 16.83 -15.04 -8.70
CA GLU A 159 16.06 -16.08 -8.01
C GLU A 159 14.60 -15.68 -7.84
N TYR A 160 14.28 -14.38 -7.77
CA TYR A 160 12.91 -13.95 -7.42
C TYR A 160 12.14 -13.32 -8.59
N ARG A 161 12.82 -12.80 -9.60
CA ARG A 161 12.20 -12.05 -10.71
C ARG A 161 11.22 -12.86 -11.56
N HIS A 162 11.14 -14.18 -11.38
CA HIS A 162 10.25 -15.05 -12.14
C HIS A 162 8.90 -15.30 -11.45
N PHE A 163 8.75 -14.94 -10.16
CA PHE A 163 7.47 -15.01 -9.47
C PHE A 163 6.50 -13.93 -9.96
N ASN A 164 5.24 -14.31 -10.13
CA ASN A 164 4.14 -13.49 -10.59
C ASN A 164 2.92 -13.53 -9.65
N ASN A 165 2.79 -14.58 -8.81
CA ASN A 165 1.65 -14.78 -7.92
C ASN A 165 2.10 -15.33 -6.56
N LEU A 166 1.34 -15.01 -5.51
CA LEU A 166 1.58 -15.53 -4.16
C LEU A 166 1.55 -17.07 -4.06
N SER A 167 0.75 -17.73 -4.90
CA SER A 167 0.62 -19.20 -4.91
C SER A 167 1.88 -19.93 -5.34
N GLU A 168 2.84 -19.23 -5.95
CA GLU A 168 4.13 -19.78 -6.35
C GLU A 168 5.15 -19.78 -5.20
N LEU A 169 4.85 -19.07 -4.09
CA LEU A 169 5.65 -19.10 -2.88
C LEU A 169 5.32 -20.31 -2.01
N SER A 170 6.28 -20.74 -1.21
CA SER A 170 6.02 -21.73 -0.16
C SER A 170 4.89 -21.25 0.76
N PRO A 171 3.88 -22.08 1.08
CA PRO A 171 2.81 -21.72 2.02
C PRO A 171 3.34 -21.26 3.38
N HIS A 172 4.46 -21.84 3.83
CA HIS A 172 5.11 -21.45 5.09
C HIS A 172 5.59 -19.99 5.06
N ARG A 173 6.06 -19.50 3.91
CA ARG A 173 6.50 -18.10 3.76
C ARG A 173 5.36 -17.12 3.99
N LEU A 174 4.18 -17.43 3.45
CA LEU A 174 2.99 -16.60 3.65
C LEU A 174 2.54 -16.60 5.12
N GLN A 175 2.67 -17.75 5.80
CA GLN A 175 2.38 -17.86 7.23
C GLN A 175 3.36 -17.06 8.10
N GLU A 176 4.66 -17.07 7.77
CA GLU A 176 5.67 -16.27 8.46
C GLU A 176 5.40 -14.77 8.33
N ILE A 177 5.11 -14.30 7.11
CA ILE A 177 4.74 -12.90 6.85
C ILE A 177 3.50 -12.51 7.66
N ARG A 178 2.44 -13.31 7.59
CA ARG A 178 1.20 -13.07 8.35
C ARG A 178 1.49 -12.96 9.85
N ARG A 179 2.19 -13.94 10.40
CA ARG A 179 2.49 -14.00 11.84
C ARG A 179 3.33 -12.81 12.29
N PHE A 180 4.29 -12.37 11.48
CA PHE A 180 5.08 -11.18 11.77
C PHE A 180 4.19 -9.95 11.98
N PHE A 181 3.27 -9.65 11.05
CA PHE A 181 2.39 -8.48 11.16
C PHE A 181 1.33 -8.61 12.26
N GLU A 182 0.90 -9.82 12.59
CA GLU A 182 0.04 -10.04 13.77
C GLU A 182 0.79 -9.81 15.10
N ASP A 183 2.12 -10.02 15.13
CA ASP A 183 2.89 -10.07 16.38
C ASP A 183 3.75 -8.82 16.66
N TYR A 184 4.17 -8.08 15.63
CA TYR A 184 5.22 -7.03 15.75
C TYR A 184 4.85 -5.87 16.69
N LYS A 185 3.56 -5.60 16.89
CA LYS A 185 3.04 -4.57 17.82
C LYS A 185 2.42 -5.15 19.10
N LYS A 186 2.45 -6.46 19.34
CA LYS A 186 1.81 -7.08 20.53
C LYS A 186 2.32 -6.54 21.85
N ASN A 187 3.63 -6.38 22.00
CA ASN A 187 4.23 -5.80 23.21
C ASN A 187 4.04 -4.27 23.32
N GLU A 188 3.43 -3.62 22.33
CA GLU A 188 2.92 -2.26 22.43
C GLU A 188 1.45 -2.21 22.89
N ASN A 189 0.85 -3.37 23.22
CA ASN A 189 -0.59 -3.54 23.51
C ASN A 189 -1.49 -3.09 22.35
N LYS A 190 -1.05 -3.30 21.11
CA LYS A 190 -1.84 -3.01 19.91
C LYS A 190 -2.21 -4.31 19.21
N GLU A 191 -3.41 -4.32 18.64
CA GLU A 191 -3.93 -5.42 17.87
C GLU A 191 -3.86 -5.09 16.37
N VAL A 192 -3.40 -6.07 15.60
CA VAL A 192 -3.31 -6.00 14.14
C VAL A 192 -3.95 -7.26 13.60
N ALA A 193 -4.96 -7.10 12.76
CA ALA A 193 -5.62 -8.20 12.06
C ALA A 193 -5.11 -8.26 10.63
N VAL A 194 -4.62 -9.43 10.21
CA VAL A 194 -4.22 -9.67 8.82
C VAL A 194 -5.30 -10.55 8.19
N ASN A 195 -5.90 -10.10 7.10
CA ASN A 195 -6.93 -10.87 6.38
C ASN A 195 -6.29 -11.79 5.34
N ASP A 196 -7.09 -12.54 4.60
CA ASP A 196 -6.59 -13.39 3.52
C ASP A 196 -5.88 -12.56 2.45
N PHE A 197 -4.75 -13.08 1.97
CA PHE A 197 -3.97 -12.39 0.96
C PHE A 197 -4.72 -12.42 -0.38
N LEU A 198 -4.69 -11.28 -1.08
CA LEU A 198 -5.38 -11.09 -2.35
C LEU A 198 -4.40 -11.17 -3.52
N PRO A 199 -4.86 -11.55 -4.72
CA PRO A 199 -3.99 -11.86 -5.84
C PRO A 199 -3.34 -10.61 -6.47
N ALA A 200 -2.35 -10.82 -7.33
CA ALA A 200 -1.59 -9.75 -7.99
C ALA A 200 -2.45 -8.68 -8.70
N PRO A 201 -3.58 -8.99 -9.38
CA PRO A 201 -4.43 -7.97 -9.99
C PRO A 201 -4.97 -6.96 -8.96
N THR A 202 -5.45 -7.43 -7.81
CA THR A 202 -5.95 -6.57 -6.72
C THR A 202 -4.84 -5.68 -6.17
N ALA A 203 -3.62 -6.18 -6.08
CA ALA A 203 -2.46 -5.37 -5.69
C ALA A 203 -2.19 -4.22 -6.68
N ARG A 204 -2.29 -4.50 -7.98
CA ARG A 204 -2.11 -3.47 -9.03
C ARG A 204 -3.21 -2.41 -9.00
N GLU A 205 -4.45 -2.82 -8.72
CA GLU A 205 -5.56 -1.89 -8.53
C GLU A 205 -5.34 -0.98 -7.31
N ALA A 206 -4.87 -1.54 -6.18
CA ALA A 206 -4.53 -0.76 -4.99
C ALA A 206 -3.39 0.24 -5.25
N ILE A 207 -2.35 -0.16 -5.97
CA ILE A 207 -1.26 0.73 -6.38
C ILE A 207 -1.80 1.84 -7.29
N GLN A 208 -2.59 1.51 -8.31
CA GLN A 208 -3.17 2.52 -9.20
C GLN A 208 -4.04 3.52 -8.45
N TYR A 209 -4.87 3.06 -7.50
CA TYR A 209 -5.67 3.92 -6.64
C TYR A 209 -4.79 4.88 -5.82
N SER A 210 -3.71 4.37 -5.22
CA SER A 210 -2.78 5.21 -4.44
C SER A 210 -2.02 6.24 -5.30
N MET A 211 -1.73 5.92 -6.57
CA MET A 211 -1.16 6.88 -7.53
C MET A 211 -2.15 8.00 -7.84
N ASP A 212 -3.42 7.67 -8.02
CA ASP A 212 -4.49 8.62 -8.30
C ASP A 212 -4.71 9.57 -7.11
N LEU A 213 -4.69 9.05 -5.88
CA LEU A 213 -4.77 9.85 -4.65
C LEU A 213 -3.58 10.82 -4.54
N TYR A 214 -2.36 10.33 -4.78
CA TYR A 214 -1.17 11.18 -4.78
C TYR A 214 -1.27 12.31 -5.81
N ALA A 215 -1.73 12.01 -7.02
CA ALA A 215 -1.92 13.02 -8.05
C ALA A 215 -2.92 14.11 -7.65
N GLN A 216 -4.03 13.73 -7.01
CA GLN A 216 -5.00 14.68 -6.47
C GLN A 216 -4.39 15.55 -5.37
N TYR A 217 -3.66 14.94 -4.43
CA TYR A 217 -2.96 15.63 -3.35
C TYR A 217 -2.00 16.70 -3.89
N ILE A 218 -1.17 16.35 -4.86
CA ILE A 218 -0.23 17.27 -5.50
C ILE A 218 -0.93 18.43 -6.22
N LEU A 219 -2.03 18.17 -6.93
CA LEU A 219 -2.77 19.25 -7.59
C LEU A 219 -3.42 20.20 -6.60
N GLN A 220 -3.88 19.69 -5.45
CA GLN A 220 -4.44 20.52 -4.39
C GLN A 220 -3.36 21.35 -3.70
N SER A 221 -2.16 20.81 -3.48
CA SER A 221 -1.04 21.54 -2.88
C SER A 221 -0.53 22.66 -3.78
N LEU A 222 -0.61 22.50 -5.11
CA LEU A 222 -0.22 23.54 -6.09
C LEU A 222 -1.25 24.68 -6.23
N LYS A 223 -2.49 24.48 -5.81
CA LYS A 223 -3.55 25.52 -5.84
C LYS A 223 -3.51 26.46 -4.64
N ARG A 224 -2.80 26.09 -3.57
CA ARG A 224 -2.61 26.89 -2.35
C ARG A 224 -1.39 27.78 -2.50
#